data_AF-A0A2D5LUT7-F1
#
_entry.id   AF-A0A2D5LUT7-F1
#
_cell.length_a   1.000
_cell.length_b   1.000
_cell.length_c   1.000
_cell.angle_alpha   90.00
_cell.angle_beta   90.00
_cell.angle_gamma   90.00
#
_symmetry.space_group_name_H-M   'P 1'
#
loop_
_entity.id
_entity.type
_entity.pdbx_description
1 polymer ?
#
loop_
_entity_poly.entity_id
_entity_poly.type
_entity_poly.pdbx_seq_one_letter_code
_entity_poly.pdbx_strand_id
1 'polypeptide(L)'
;MIISCEKCGTQFEVRKNEIPKEGRNVQCGVCNATWFQKPFEKNKKNNSNHVSFHYFANFFLLCLILVSFVGIMETFRDSLLYNFPELDQYYKFVEMIIDRAFEEIKNLFSSFSI
;
A
#
# COMPACT_ATOMS: atom_id res chain seq x y z
N MET A 1 -30.46 1.44 -13.51
CA MET A 1 -29.55 0.39 -13.00
C MET A 1 -29.08 -0.39 -14.21
N ILE A 2 -27.82 -0.81 -14.24
CA ILE A 2 -27.29 -1.56 -15.37
C ILE A 2 -27.27 -3.03 -14.98
N ILE A 3 -27.81 -3.89 -15.84
CA ILE A 3 -27.71 -5.34 -15.72
C ILE A 3 -26.94 -5.88 -16.92
N SER A 4 -26.21 -6.97 -16.73
CA SER A 4 -25.33 -7.54 -17.75
C SER A 4 -25.73 -8.97 -18.03
N CYS A 5 -25.75 -9.36 -19.30
CA CYS A 5 -25.99 -10.75 -19.69
C CYS A 5 -24.70 -11.57 -19.52
N GLU A 6 -24.77 -12.68 -18.79
CA GLU A 6 -23.61 -13.57 -18.57
C GLU A 6 -23.17 -14.31 -19.84
N LYS A 7 -24.06 -14.49 -20.82
CA LYS A 7 -23.77 -15.25 -22.05
C LYS A 7 -23.07 -14.41 -23.12
N CYS A 8 -23.49 -13.15 -23.31
CA CYS A 8 -22.96 -12.29 -24.38
C CYS A 8 -22.31 -11.00 -23.88
N GLY A 9 -22.31 -10.73 -22.58
CA GLY A 9 -21.68 -9.56 -21.97
C GLY A 9 -22.40 -8.22 -22.22
N THR A 10 -23.49 -8.21 -22.99
CA THR A 10 -24.24 -6.99 -23.30
C THR A 10 -24.87 -6.40 -22.04
N GLN A 11 -24.74 -5.08 -21.90
CA GLN A 11 -25.27 -4.31 -20.77
C GLN A 11 -26.58 -3.63 -21.16
N PHE A 12 -27.56 -3.64 -20.26
CA PHE A 12 -28.87 -3.03 -20.44
C PHE A 12 -29.15 -2.04 -19.32
N GLU A 13 -29.54 -0.82 -19.67
CA GLU A 13 -30.03 0.17 -18.72
C GLU A 13 -31.51 -0.10 -18.42
N VAL A 14 -31.81 -0.36 -17.15
CA VAL A 14 -33.12 -0.78 -16.65
C VAL A 14 -33.56 0.14 -15.51
N ARG A 15 -34.85 0.46 -15.43
CA ARG A 15 -35.39 1.27 -14.33
C ARG A 15 -35.47 0.43 -13.05
N LYS A 16 -35.26 1.04 -11.89
CA LYS A 16 -35.31 0.32 -10.60
C LYS A 16 -36.68 -0.32 -10.32
N ASN A 17 -37.74 0.23 -10.91
CA ASN A 17 -39.11 -0.27 -10.74
C ASN A 17 -39.38 -1.50 -11.63
N GLU A 18 -38.53 -1.80 -12.61
CA GLU A 18 -38.70 -2.93 -13.53
C GLU A 18 -38.16 -4.25 -12.94
N ILE A 19 -37.25 -4.16 -11.97
CA ILE A 19 -36.77 -5.28 -11.16
C ILE A 19 -37.30 -5.08 -9.73
N PRO A 20 -38.38 -5.78 -9.34
CA PRO A 20 -38.98 -5.62 -8.03
C PRO A 20 -38.09 -6.23 -6.93
N LYS A 21 -38.42 -5.98 -5.65
CA LYS A 21 -37.57 -6.36 -4.50
C LYS A 21 -37.41 -7.87 -4.35
N GLU A 22 -38.37 -8.63 -4.81
CA GLU A 22 -38.39 -10.09 -4.88
C GLU A 22 -37.49 -10.64 -6.00
N GLY A 23 -36.97 -9.78 -6.89
CA GLY A 23 -36.26 -10.17 -8.11
C GLY A 23 -37.21 -10.60 -9.23
N ARG A 24 -36.68 -10.79 -10.44
CA ARG A 24 -37.48 -11.20 -11.61
C ARG A 24 -36.62 -11.94 -12.64
N ASN A 25 -37.22 -12.89 -13.36
CA ASN A 25 -36.62 -13.48 -14.54
C ASN A 25 -36.58 -12.48 -15.70
N VAL A 26 -35.40 -12.28 -16.28
CA VAL A 26 -35.15 -11.38 -17.42
C VAL A 26 -34.59 -12.17 -18.61
N GLN A 27 -34.77 -11.64 -19.81
CA GLN A 27 -34.32 -12.24 -21.06
C GLN A 27 -33.44 -11.25 -21.83
N CYS A 28 -32.32 -11.73 -22.35
CA CYS A 28 -31.43 -10.94 -23.19
C CYS A 28 -32.05 -10.75 -24.58
N GLY A 29 -32.17 -9.50 -25.04
CA GLY A 29 -32.64 -9.20 -26.41
C GLY A 29 -31.65 -9.54 -27.53
N VAL A 30 -30.40 -9.88 -27.20
CA VAL A 30 -29.34 -10.18 -28.20
C VAL A 30 -29.13 -11.69 -28.37
N CYS A 31 -28.98 -12.44 -27.27
CA CYS A 31 -28.64 -13.86 -27.31
C CYS A 31 -29.75 -14.79 -26.77
N ASN A 32 -30.92 -14.23 -26.43
CA ASN A 32 -32.08 -14.94 -25.89
C ASN A 32 -31.86 -15.70 -24.57
N ALA A 33 -30.73 -15.50 -23.89
CA ALA A 33 -30.48 -16.11 -22.59
C ALA A 33 -31.45 -15.55 -21.53
N THR A 34 -31.98 -16.42 -20.68
CA THR A 34 -32.85 -16.07 -19.55
C THR A 34 -32.12 -16.30 -18.24
N TRP A 35 -32.23 -15.37 -17.31
CA TRP A 35 -31.64 -15.50 -15.96
C TRP A 35 -32.49 -14.78 -14.92
N PHE A 36 -32.30 -15.14 -13.65
CA PHE A 36 -32.98 -14.50 -12.53
C PHE A 36 -32.17 -13.29 -12.04
N GLN A 37 -32.71 -12.09 -12.22
CA GLN A 37 -32.07 -10.85 -11.77
C GLN A 37 -32.49 -10.52 -10.34
N LYS A 38 -31.51 -10.57 -9.43
CA LYS A 38 -31.68 -10.14 -8.03
C LYS A 38 -31.87 -8.61 -7.93
N PRO A 39 -32.60 -8.12 -6.91
CA PRO A 39 -32.76 -6.69 -6.67
C PRO A 39 -31.41 -6.03 -6.42
N PHE A 40 -31.24 -4.79 -6.90
CA PHE A 40 -30.06 -4.01 -6.60
C PHE A 40 -30.12 -3.54 -5.14
N GLU A 41 -29.40 -4.22 -4.25
CA GLU A 41 -29.15 -3.67 -2.93
C GLU A 41 -28.27 -2.43 -3.09
N LYS A 42 -28.81 -1.26 -2.70
CA LYS A 42 -27.95 -0.12 -2.39
C LYS A 42 -27.13 -0.53 -1.18
N ASN A 43 -25.98 -1.17 -1.41
CA ASN A 43 -24.89 -1.07 -0.47
C ASN A 43 -24.69 0.43 -0.28
N LYS A 44 -25.06 0.95 0.90
CA LYS A 44 -24.47 2.19 1.38
C LYS A 44 -22.98 1.90 1.24
N LYS A 45 -22.34 2.51 0.24
CA LYS A 45 -20.91 2.74 0.32
C LYS A 45 -20.78 3.55 1.59
N ASN A 46 -20.53 2.85 2.71
CA ASN A 46 -19.83 3.46 3.81
C ASN A 46 -18.64 4.08 3.08
N ASN A 47 -18.54 5.40 3.11
CA ASN A 47 -17.25 6.02 2.92
C ASN A 47 -16.39 5.39 4.02
N SER A 48 -15.79 4.25 3.71
CA SER A 48 -14.54 3.87 4.30
C SER A 48 -13.66 5.02 3.89
N ASN A 49 -13.53 5.98 4.81
CA ASN A 49 -12.33 6.77 4.90
C ASN A 49 -11.22 5.71 4.95
N HIS A 50 -10.67 5.39 3.79
CA HIS A 50 -9.47 4.60 3.66
C HIS A 50 -8.42 5.45 4.36
N VAL A 51 -8.23 5.19 5.65
CA VAL A 51 -7.33 5.93 6.52
C VAL A 51 -6.01 5.94 5.78
N SER A 52 -5.57 7.14 5.38
CA SER A 52 -4.56 7.24 4.34
C SER A 52 -3.28 6.59 4.86
N PHE A 53 -2.80 5.60 4.12
CA PHE A 53 -1.45 5.03 4.20
C PHE A 53 -0.35 6.08 3.88
N HIS A 54 -0.70 7.37 3.86
CA HIS A 54 0.16 8.52 3.63
C HIS A 54 1.20 8.68 4.74
N TYR A 55 0.86 8.35 5.98
CA TYR A 55 1.84 8.37 7.07
C TYR A 55 2.98 7.36 6.86
N PHE A 56 2.65 6.16 6.38
CA PHE A 56 3.66 5.13 6.10
C PHE A 56 4.54 5.52 4.91
N ALA A 57 3.93 6.00 3.82
CA ALA A 57 4.68 6.50 2.67
C ALA A 57 5.59 7.70 3.03
N ASN A 58 5.10 8.62 3.86
CA ASN A 58 5.87 9.76 4.33
C ASN A 58 7.03 9.35 5.26
N PHE A 59 6.81 8.36 6.13
CA PHE A 59 7.87 7.78 6.95
C PHE A 59 8.97 7.16 6.08
N PHE A 60 8.59 6.37 5.07
CA PHE A 60 9.54 5.79 4.13
C PHE A 60 10.35 6.88 3.39
N LEU A 61 9.69 7.94 2.92
CA LEU A 61 10.35 9.07 2.27
C LEU A 61 11.32 9.79 3.20
N LEU A 62 10.97 9.97 4.48
CA LEU A 62 11.86 10.54 5.49
C LEU A 62 13.10 9.65 5.71
N CYS A 63 12.92 8.33 5.79
CA CYS A 63 14.03 7.39 5.88
C CYS A 63 15.00 7.51 4.69
N LEU A 64 14.50 7.66 3.46
CA LEU A 64 15.35 7.83 2.28
C LEU A 64 16.19 9.11 2.36
N ILE A 65 15.61 10.20 2.84
CA ILE A 65 16.32 11.47 3.03
C ILE A 65 17.43 11.31 4.08
N LEU A 66 17.15 10.66 5.21
CA LEU A 66 18.13 10.41 6.26
C LEU A 66 19.29 9.54 5.77
N VAL A 67 19.00 8.44 5.07
CA VAL A 67 20.04 7.56 4.51
C VAL A 67 20.91 8.33 3.51
N SER A 68 20.29 9.14 2.66
CA SER A 68 21.02 10.00 1.71
C SER A 68 21.92 11.00 2.43
N PHE A 69 21.41 11.63 3.49
CA PHE A 69 22.19 12.57 4.31
C PHE A 69 23.38 11.90 4.99
N VAL A 70 23.19 10.71 5.58
CA VAL A 70 24.28 9.92 6.18
C VAL A 70 25.32 9.54 5.11
N GLY A 71 24.89 9.14 3.92
CA GLY A 71 25.80 8.81 2.82
C GLY A 71 26.64 10.02 2.36
N ILE A 72 26.05 11.22 2.37
CA ILE A 72 26.79 12.47 2.08
C ILE A 72 27.82 12.73 3.20
N MET A 73 27.42 12.62 4.47
CA MET A 73 28.34 12.81 5.60
C MET A 73 29.51 11.83 5.58
N GLU A 74 29.28 10.60 5.13
CA GLU A 74 30.31 9.58 4.96
C GLU A 74 31.25 9.92 3.80
N THR A 75 30.70 10.35 2.67
CA THR A 75 31.49 10.71 1.47
C THR A 75 32.44 11.87 1.73
N PHE A 76 32.02 12.84 2.55
CA PHE A 76 32.85 13.99 2.92
C PHE A 76 33.64 13.81 4.22
N ARG A 77 33.67 12.61 4.79
CA ARG A 77 34.30 12.31 6.08
C ARG A 77 35.71 12.88 6.19
N ASP A 78 36.60 12.56 5.25
CA ASP A 78 38.01 13.01 5.33
C ASP A 78 38.14 14.53 5.27
N SER A 79 37.32 15.19 4.47
CA SER A 79 37.28 16.65 4.39
C SER A 79 36.73 17.29 5.67
N LEU A 80 35.78 16.64 6.33
CA LEU A 80 35.25 17.08 7.63
C LEU A 80 36.27 16.86 8.75
N LEU A 81 36.97 15.73 8.77
CA LEU A 81 38.02 15.42 9.74
C LEU A 81 39.24 16.33 9.57
N TYR A 82 39.58 16.70 8.34
CA TYR A 82 40.64 17.65 8.07
C TYR A 82 40.36 19.03 8.68
N ASN A 83 39.13 19.52 8.53
CA ASN A 83 38.73 20.83 9.07
C ASN A 83 38.40 20.77 10.58
N PHE A 84 37.90 19.63 11.06
CA PHE A 84 37.45 19.41 12.43
C PHE A 84 37.96 18.05 12.95
N PRO A 85 39.21 17.97 13.45
CA PRO A 85 39.81 16.69 13.89
C PRO A 85 39.11 16.06 15.10
N GLU A 86 38.35 16.84 15.88
CA GLU A 86 37.55 16.35 17.00
C GLU A 86 36.41 15.40 16.56
N LEU A 87 35.98 15.48 15.29
CA LEU A 87 34.95 14.58 14.75
C LEU A 87 35.44 13.13 14.64
N ASP A 88 36.75 12.85 14.63
CA ASP A 88 37.28 11.49 14.51
C ASP A 88 36.77 10.57 15.65
N GLN A 89 36.74 11.10 16.87
CA GLN A 89 36.23 10.38 18.03
C GLN A 89 34.73 10.12 17.91
N TYR A 90 33.99 11.09 17.36
CA TYR A 90 32.56 10.94 17.12
C TYR A 90 32.27 9.86 16.08
N TYR A 91 32.97 9.86 14.94
CA TYR A 91 32.79 8.83 13.92
C TYR A 91 33.12 7.42 14.43
N LYS A 92 34.21 7.26 15.19
CA LYS A 92 34.56 5.97 15.83
C LYS A 92 33.51 5.50 16.82
N PHE A 93 32.92 6.42 17.57
CA PHE A 93 31.82 6.10 18.48
C PHE A 93 30.56 5.65 17.72
N VAL A 94 30.23 6.31 16.61
CA VAL A 94 29.11 5.94 15.75
C VAL A 94 29.32 4.57 15.11
N GLU A 95 30.52 4.28 14.59
CA GLU A 95 30.88 2.96 14.03
C GLU A 95 30.70 1.84 15.07
N MET A 96 31.20 2.04 16.29
CA MET A 96 31.03 1.08 17.39
C MET A 96 29.57 0.81 17.71
N ILE A 97 28.69 1.82 17.64
CA ILE A 97 27.24 1.65 17.84
C ILE A 97 26.64 0.85 16.70
N ILE A 98 27.00 1.16 15.45
CA ILE A 98 26.48 0.48 14.26
C ILE A 98 26.83 -1.01 14.32
N ASP A 99 28.08 -1.36 14.62
CA ASP A 99 28.53 -2.75 14.71
C ASP A 99 27.78 -3.53 15.79
N ARG A 100 27.58 -2.91 16.97
CA ARG A 100 26.80 -3.52 18.05
C ARG A 100 25.36 -3.76 17.64
N ALA A 101 24.71 -2.75 17.05
CA ALA A 101 23.33 -2.86 16.60
C ALA A 101 23.18 -3.93 15.52
N PHE A 102 24.15 -4.04 14.61
CA PHE A 102 24.13 -5.05 13.55
C PHE A 102 24.25 -6.47 14.12
N GLU A 103 25.15 -6.70 15.08
CA GLU A 103 25.26 -8.00 15.75
C GLU A 103 24.00 -8.34 16.56
N GLU A 104 23.38 -7.37 17.25
CA GLU A 104 22.09 -7.59 17.93
C GLU A 104 20.97 -7.98 16.94
N ILE A 105 20.85 -7.28 15.80
CA ILE A 105 19.87 -7.59 14.75
C ILE A 105 20.13 -8.99 14.15
N LYS A 106 21.40 -9.31 13.87
CA LYS A 106 21.82 -10.62 13.34
C LYS A 106 21.50 -11.74 14.32
N ASN A 107 21.75 -11.53 15.61
CA ASN A 107 21.41 -12.47 16.67
C ASN A 107 19.88 -12.67 16.76
N LEU A 108 19.09 -11.60 16.69
CA LEU A 108 17.63 -11.68 16.63
C LEU A 108 17.15 -12.47 15.40
N PHE A 109 17.70 -12.22 14.21
CA PHE A 109 17.31 -12.94 12.99
C PHE A 109 17.71 -14.42 13.06
N SER A 110 18.88 -14.73 13.61
CA SER A 110 19.33 -16.11 13.82
C SER A 110 18.43 -16.87 14.80
N SER A 111 17.89 -16.18 15.82
CA SER A 111 16.92 -16.74 16.76
C SER A 111 15.53 -16.98 16.16
N PHE A 112 15.18 -16.25 15.10
CA PHE A 112 13.89 -16.36 14.40
C PHE A 112 13.92 -17.36 13.23
N SER A 113 15.13 -17.77 12.80
CA SER A 113 15.37 -18.71 11.70
C SER A 113 15.27 -20.19 12.14
N ILE A 114 14.20 -20.54 12.86
CA ILE A 114 13.76 -21.91 13.18
C ILE A 114 12.46 -22.22 12.43
#